data_AF-A0A2T6KBD4-F1
#
_entry.id   AF-A0A2T6KBD4-F1
#
_cell.length_a   1.000
_cell.length_b   1.000
_cell.length_c   1.000
_cell.angle_alpha   90.00
_cell.angle_beta   90.00
_cell.angle_gamma   90.00
#
_symmetry.space_group_name_H-M   'P 1'
#
loop_
_entity.id
_entity.type
_entity.pdbx_description
1 polymer ?
#
loop_
_entity_poly.entity_id
_entity_poly.type
_entity_poly.pdbx_seq_one_letter_code
_entity_poly.pdbx_strand_id
1 'polypeptide(L)'
;MKKGKLIVIGFGSLLLVIASMFIYITASGKVKEDINHGSHLSKEEKHELDNLMGQISRSLHDENYGFVLDHAVLPNENIEVIVKLGTEDVDEKTKKEIQQIATDVIKQNDFDSELFQFNVTSFYNSEKEGNRFSQRLSYNDLMGDIMQTLSEKGFDIAVQGEVSSDKNVEISLVLAPDKVDEKTRKEVQKLAIDVIEKNNFDTELFQFNITNYTNAED
;
A
#
# COMPACT_ATOMS: atom_id res chain seq x y z
N MET A 1 -43.42 -19.22 64.90
CA MET A 1 -42.40 -19.65 63.93
C MET A 1 -41.82 -18.43 63.24
N LYS A 2 -40.56 -18.08 63.48
CA LYS A 2 -39.83 -16.99 62.80
C LYS A 2 -38.49 -17.56 62.31
N LYS A 3 -38.27 -17.54 61.00
CA LYS A 3 -36.97 -17.69 60.31
C LYS A 3 -36.91 -16.46 59.38
N GLY A 4 -35.94 -15.56 59.39
CA GLY A 4 -34.51 -15.68 59.65
C GLY A 4 -33.81 -15.23 58.36
N LYS A 5 -33.60 -13.92 58.20
CA LYS A 5 -32.87 -13.31 57.06
C LYS A 5 -31.39 -13.24 57.40
N LEU A 6 -30.54 -13.78 56.53
CA LEU A 6 -29.10 -13.55 56.33
C LEU A 6 -28.80 -14.30 55.02
N ILE A 7 -28.31 -13.68 53.95
CA ILE A 7 -26.90 -13.37 53.69
C ILE A 7 -26.86 -12.34 52.54
N VAL A 8 -26.27 -11.17 52.78
CA VAL A 8 -25.81 -10.21 51.76
C VAL A 8 -24.32 -10.00 52.03
N ILE A 9 -23.49 -10.98 51.69
CA ILE A 9 -22.03 -10.83 51.63
C ILE A 9 -21.57 -11.76 50.50
N GLY A 10 -21.33 -11.20 49.32
CA GLY A 10 -20.88 -11.98 48.16
C GLY A 10 -20.52 -11.16 46.92
N PHE A 11 -21.02 -9.92 46.80
CA PHE A 11 -20.79 -9.11 45.59
C PHE A 11 -19.72 -8.01 45.72
N GLY A 12 -19.27 -7.67 46.93
CA GLY A 12 -18.27 -6.62 47.12
C GLY A 12 -16.85 -7.00 46.70
N SER A 13 -16.47 -8.27 46.83
CA SER A 13 -15.10 -8.73 46.57
C SER A 13 -14.78 -8.88 45.08
N LEU A 14 -15.78 -9.14 44.22
CA LEU A 14 -15.55 -9.36 42.79
C LEU A 14 -15.32 -8.03 42.05
N LEU A 15 -16.02 -6.97 42.45
CA LEU A 15 -15.86 -5.62 41.88
C LEU A 15 -14.50 -5.00 42.23
N LEU A 16 -13.94 -5.31 43.41
CA LEU A 16 -12.64 -4.82 43.83
C LEU A 16 -11.47 -5.43 43.04
N VAL A 17 -11.61 -6.67 42.56
CA VAL A 17 -10.61 -7.34 41.71
C VAL A 17 -10.66 -6.81 40.28
N ILE A 18 -11.85 -6.51 39.74
CA ILE A 18 -11.99 -5.92 38.39
C ILE A 18 -11.42 -4.49 38.37
N ALA A 19 -11.70 -3.70 39.40
CA ALA A 19 -11.19 -2.33 39.49
C ALA A 19 -9.66 -2.27 39.62
N SER A 20 -9.03 -3.19 40.38
CA SER A 20 -7.57 -3.23 40.48
C SER A 20 -6.90 -3.69 39.18
N MET A 21 -7.57 -4.54 38.39
CA MET A 21 -7.09 -4.96 37.06
C MET A 21 -7.09 -3.78 36.07
N PHE A 22 -8.13 -2.94 36.08
CA PHE A 22 -8.19 -1.73 35.23
C PHE A 22 -7.14 -0.68 35.59
N ILE A 23 -6.85 -0.49 36.89
CA ILE A 23 -5.81 0.44 37.35
C ILE A 23 -4.41 -0.09 36.99
N TYR A 24 -4.19 -1.41 37.02
CA TYR A 24 -2.92 -2.00 36.59
C TYR A 24 -2.66 -1.77 35.09
N ILE A 25 -3.68 -1.92 34.24
CA ILE A 25 -3.58 -1.70 32.78
C ILE A 25 -3.32 -0.23 32.45
N THR A 26 -3.90 0.71 33.21
CA THR A 26 -3.67 2.16 32.99
C THR A 26 -2.38 2.68 33.64
N ALA A 27 -1.86 2.03 34.69
CA ALA A 27 -0.62 2.40 35.35
C ALA A 27 0.63 1.70 34.76
N SER A 28 0.47 0.57 34.07
CA SER A 28 1.55 -0.08 33.31
C SER A 28 1.78 0.61 31.96
N GLY A 29 2.02 1.93 32.02
CA GLY A 29 2.61 2.69 30.92
C GLY A 29 4.01 2.13 30.60
N LYS A 30 4.05 1.10 29.77
CA LYS A 30 5.15 0.79 28.88
C LYS A 30 4.56 0.69 27.48
N VAL A 31 4.60 1.83 26.79
CA VAL A 31 5.38 1.98 25.56
C VAL A 31 4.67 1.24 24.42
N LYS A 32 3.89 2.04 23.69
CA LYS A 32 3.46 1.87 22.30
C LYS A 32 3.79 0.48 21.75
N GLU A 33 2.80 -0.41 21.76
CA GLU A 33 2.71 -1.37 20.67
C GLU A 33 2.70 -0.53 19.40
N ASP A 34 3.81 -0.58 18.69
CA ASP A 34 3.90 -0.17 17.32
C ASP A 34 2.93 -1.09 16.57
N ILE A 35 1.69 -0.63 16.39
CA ILE A 35 0.70 -1.33 15.57
C ILE A 35 1.09 -1.07 14.12
N ASN A 36 2.28 -1.54 13.77
CA ASN A 36 2.72 -1.65 12.41
C ASN A 36 2.19 -3.02 11.91
N HIS A 37 0.86 -3.11 11.71
CA HIS A 37 0.23 -4.12 10.84
C HIS A 37 0.00 -3.51 9.47
N GLY A 38 0.66 -4.06 8.48
CA GLY A 38 0.72 -3.52 7.15
C GLY A 38 0.75 -4.70 6.25
N SER A 39 0.08 -4.51 5.14
CA SER A 39 -0.53 -5.60 4.42
C SER A 39 0.51 -6.60 3.95
N HIS A 40 0.64 -7.68 4.72
CA HIS A 40 1.31 -8.89 4.29
C HIS A 40 0.29 -9.66 3.46
N LEU A 41 0.04 -9.22 2.21
CA LEU A 41 -0.58 -10.16 1.28
C LEU A 41 0.45 -11.28 1.06
N SER A 42 0.09 -12.50 1.43
CA SER A 42 0.78 -13.72 1.04
C SER A 42 0.90 -13.80 -0.49
N LYS A 43 1.76 -14.70 -0.97
CA LYS A 43 1.90 -14.93 -2.42
C LYS A 43 0.57 -15.34 -3.04
N GLU A 44 -0.20 -16.13 -2.31
CA GLU A 44 -1.55 -16.56 -2.65
C GLU A 44 -2.50 -15.37 -2.72
N GLU A 45 -2.57 -14.52 -1.69
CA GLU A 45 -3.43 -13.32 -1.68
C GLU A 45 -3.06 -12.32 -2.77
N LYS A 46 -1.76 -12.15 -3.07
CA LYS A 46 -1.28 -11.34 -4.19
C LYS A 46 -1.75 -11.91 -5.53
N HIS A 47 -1.64 -13.22 -5.70
CA HIS A 47 -2.11 -13.88 -6.92
C HIS A 47 -3.63 -13.76 -7.10
N GLU A 48 -4.39 -13.87 -6.01
CA GLU A 48 -5.84 -13.67 -6.01
C GLU A 48 -6.19 -12.22 -6.36
N LEU A 49 -5.48 -11.24 -5.82
CA LEU A 49 -5.64 -9.82 -6.14
C LEU A 49 -5.31 -9.54 -7.61
N ASP A 50 -4.22 -10.08 -8.14
CA ASP A 50 -3.85 -9.94 -9.55
C ASP A 50 -4.92 -10.54 -10.48
N ASN A 51 -5.47 -11.71 -10.11
CA ASN A 51 -6.57 -12.33 -10.83
C ASN A 51 -7.84 -11.47 -10.79
N LEU A 52 -8.16 -10.87 -9.65
CA LEU A 52 -9.29 -9.95 -9.49
C LEU A 52 -9.11 -8.70 -10.36
N MET A 53 -7.92 -8.08 -10.36
CA MET A 53 -7.61 -6.95 -11.24
C MET A 53 -7.75 -7.32 -12.72
N GLY A 54 -7.30 -8.52 -13.10
CA GLY A 54 -7.51 -9.04 -14.46
C GLY A 54 -8.99 -9.20 -14.83
N GLN A 55 -9.85 -9.57 -13.87
CA GLN A 55 -11.30 -9.64 -14.09
C GLN A 55 -11.94 -8.27 -14.22
N ILE A 56 -11.59 -7.32 -13.35
CA ILE A 56 -12.07 -5.92 -13.43
C ILE A 56 -11.68 -5.33 -14.80
N SER A 57 -10.43 -5.55 -15.22
CA SER A 57 -9.93 -5.10 -16.52
C SER A 57 -10.79 -5.66 -17.68
N ARG A 58 -11.10 -6.96 -17.67
CA ARG A 58 -11.98 -7.56 -18.69
C ARG A 58 -13.38 -6.93 -18.69
N SER A 59 -14.00 -6.77 -17.52
CA SER A 59 -15.34 -6.17 -17.44
C SER A 59 -15.38 -4.72 -17.90
N LEU A 60 -14.36 -3.92 -17.60
CA LEU A 60 -14.25 -2.56 -18.13
C LEU A 60 -14.02 -2.54 -19.65
N HIS A 61 -13.25 -3.50 -20.16
CA HIS A 61 -13.02 -3.64 -21.60
C HIS A 61 -14.30 -4.03 -22.36
N ASP A 62 -15.11 -4.94 -21.81
CA ASP A 62 -16.39 -5.37 -22.39
C ASP A 62 -17.38 -4.20 -22.52
N GLU A 63 -17.29 -3.21 -21.64
CA GLU A 63 -18.04 -1.95 -21.69
C GLU A 63 -17.39 -0.89 -22.61
N ASN A 64 -16.38 -1.27 -23.41
CA ASN A 64 -15.63 -0.44 -24.36
C ASN A 64 -14.85 0.74 -23.76
N TYR A 65 -14.41 0.64 -22.50
CA TYR A 65 -13.49 1.63 -21.95
C TYR A 65 -12.07 1.46 -22.48
N GLY A 66 -11.43 2.56 -22.87
CA GLY A 66 -9.99 2.64 -23.10
C GLY A 66 -9.29 3.15 -21.83
N PHE A 67 -8.59 2.27 -21.12
CA PHE A 67 -8.05 2.56 -19.80
C PHE A 67 -6.68 1.91 -19.53
N VAL A 68 -6.00 2.41 -18.51
CA VAL A 68 -4.97 1.68 -17.75
C VAL A 68 -5.52 1.43 -16.35
N LEU A 69 -5.39 0.18 -15.90
CA LEU A 69 -5.77 -0.26 -14.56
C LEU A 69 -4.51 -0.58 -13.77
N ASP A 70 -4.43 -0.06 -12.56
CA ASP A 70 -3.40 -0.38 -11.59
C ASP A 70 -4.03 -0.50 -10.20
N HIS A 71 -3.25 -0.93 -9.22
CA HIS A 71 -3.68 -0.98 -7.83
C HIS A 71 -2.55 -0.68 -6.86
N ALA A 72 -2.92 -0.29 -5.64
CA ALA A 72 -2.00 -0.13 -4.53
C ALA A 72 -2.63 -0.70 -3.26
N VAL A 73 -1.84 -1.42 -2.46
CA VAL A 73 -2.25 -1.79 -1.11
C VAL A 73 -1.81 -0.70 -0.15
N LEU A 74 -2.74 -0.18 0.62
CA LEU A 74 -2.55 0.96 1.50
C LEU A 74 -2.03 0.51 2.88
N PRO A 75 -1.44 1.42 3.68
CA PRO A 75 -0.94 1.07 5.01
C PRO A 75 -1.99 0.51 5.97
N ASN A 76 -3.28 0.80 5.73
CA ASN A 76 -4.42 0.27 6.48
C ASN A 76 -5.01 -1.01 5.86
N GLU A 77 -4.28 -1.64 4.94
CA GLU A 77 -4.64 -2.88 4.23
C GLU A 77 -5.82 -2.76 3.26
N ASN A 78 -6.38 -1.56 3.09
CA ASN A 78 -7.31 -1.27 2.02
C ASN A 78 -6.60 -1.31 0.66
N ILE A 79 -7.34 -1.63 -0.39
CA ILE A 79 -6.85 -1.70 -1.76
C ILE A 79 -7.39 -0.49 -2.52
N GLU A 80 -6.48 0.33 -3.06
CA GLU A 80 -6.84 1.37 -4.01
C GLU A 80 -6.80 0.81 -5.43
N VAL A 81 -7.93 0.89 -6.14
CA VAL A 81 -8.05 0.56 -7.56
C VAL A 81 -7.96 1.85 -8.35
N ILE A 82 -6.96 1.94 -9.23
CA ILE A 82 -6.64 3.14 -9.99
C ILE A 82 -7.00 2.90 -11.46
N VAL A 83 -7.91 3.70 -11.99
CA VAL A 83 -8.34 3.63 -13.40
C VAL A 83 -8.02 4.96 -14.07
N LYS A 84 -7.11 4.94 -15.05
CA LYS A 84 -6.75 6.11 -15.86
C LYS A 84 -7.38 5.98 -17.25
N LEU A 85 -8.26 6.91 -17.62
CA LEU A 85 -8.97 6.91 -18.91
C LEU A 85 -8.28 7.78 -19.96
N GLY A 86 -8.36 7.31 -21.22
CA GLY A 86 -7.88 7.98 -22.45
C GLY A 86 -8.58 9.28 -22.84
N THR A 87 -9.27 9.96 -21.93
CA THR A 87 -10.12 11.13 -22.20
C THR A 87 -9.58 12.37 -21.51
N GLU A 88 -9.82 13.57 -22.04
CA GLU A 88 -9.33 14.82 -21.42
C GLU A 88 -9.87 15.01 -19.99
N ASP A 89 -11.14 14.69 -19.78
CA ASP A 89 -11.79 14.76 -18.48
C ASP A 89 -12.66 13.53 -18.24
N VAL A 90 -12.98 13.25 -16.98
CA VAL A 90 -13.85 12.14 -16.58
C VAL A 90 -15.00 12.68 -15.75
N ASP A 91 -16.21 12.61 -16.31
CA ASP A 91 -17.39 13.07 -15.59
C ASP A 91 -17.80 12.12 -14.45
N GLU A 92 -18.55 12.65 -13.49
CA GLU A 92 -19.00 11.90 -12.30
C GLU A 92 -19.89 10.70 -12.65
N LYS A 93 -20.56 10.73 -13.80
CA LYS A 93 -21.38 9.61 -14.26
C LYS A 93 -20.47 8.44 -14.64
N THR A 94 -19.45 8.70 -15.44
CA THR A 94 -18.44 7.74 -15.88
C THR A 94 -17.68 7.16 -14.69
N LYS A 95 -17.27 8.01 -13.72
CA LYS A 95 -16.63 7.53 -12.48
C LYS A 95 -17.51 6.52 -11.74
N LYS A 96 -18.80 6.83 -11.57
CA LYS A 96 -19.76 5.94 -10.90
C LYS A 96 -19.99 4.64 -11.65
N GLU A 97 -20.08 4.69 -12.98
CA GLU A 97 -20.25 3.49 -13.80
C GLU A 97 -19.05 2.56 -13.68
N ILE A 98 -17.82 3.08 -13.79
CA ILE A 98 -16.58 2.31 -13.61
C ILE A 98 -16.49 1.72 -12.20
N GLN A 99 -16.78 2.53 -11.17
CA GLN A 99 -16.81 2.08 -9.78
C GLN A 99 -17.83 0.96 -9.57
N GLN A 100 -19.02 1.07 -10.17
CA GLN A 100 -20.06 0.06 -10.07
C GLN A 100 -19.62 -1.24 -10.73
N ILE A 101 -19.08 -1.19 -11.95
CA ILE A 101 -18.58 -2.38 -12.67
C ILE A 101 -17.52 -3.10 -11.83
N ALA A 102 -16.53 -2.36 -11.33
CA ALA A 102 -15.46 -2.95 -10.53
C ALA A 102 -15.99 -3.52 -9.20
N THR A 103 -16.91 -2.83 -8.52
CA THR A 103 -17.58 -3.29 -7.30
C THR A 103 -18.36 -4.59 -7.54
N ASP A 104 -19.04 -4.70 -8.68
CA ASP A 104 -19.80 -5.90 -9.02
C ASP A 104 -18.88 -7.09 -9.24
N VAL A 105 -17.73 -6.91 -9.91
CA VAL A 105 -16.71 -7.95 -10.07
C VAL A 105 -16.12 -8.38 -8.72
N ILE A 106 -15.81 -7.42 -7.83
CA ILE A 106 -15.30 -7.69 -6.47
C ILE A 106 -16.28 -8.57 -5.71
N LYS A 107 -17.57 -8.20 -5.69
CA LYS A 107 -18.62 -8.97 -5.02
C LYS A 107 -18.85 -10.34 -5.65
N GLN A 108 -18.76 -10.46 -6.97
CA GLN A 108 -18.90 -11.74 -7.68
C GLN A 108 -17.78 -12.72 -7.36
N ASN A 109 -16.62 -12.23 -6.92
CA ASN A 109 -15.48 -13.05 -6.51
C ASN A 109 -15.39 -13.20 -4.98
N ASP A 110 -16.47 -12.89 -4.24
CA ASP A 110 -16.57 -13.02 -2.79
C ASP A 110 -15.53 -12.19 -1.99
N PHE A 111 -14.99 -11.13 -2.59
CA PHE A 111 -14.16 -10.16 -1.88
C PHE A 111 -15.01 -9.16 -1.09
N ASP A 112 -14.49 -8.70 0.04
CA ASP A 112 -15.11 -7.61 0.80
C ASP A 112 -14.91 -6.27 0.08
N SER A 113 -15.99 -5.75 -0.51
CA SER A 113 -15.96 -4.49 -1.23
C SER A 113 -15.64 -3.27 -0.35
N GLU A 114 -15.79 -3.36 0.97
CA GLU A 114 -15.45 -2.24 1.87
C GLU A 114 -13.94 -2.01 1.99
N LEU A 115 -13.13 -3.01 1.63
CA LEU A 115 -11.66 -2.89 1.57
C LEU A 115 -11.19 -2.12 0.34
N PHE A 116 -12.05 -1.94 -0.67
CA PHE A 116 -11.66 -1.33 -1.94
C PHE A 116 -12.08 0.15 -2.00
N GLN A 117 -11.14 1.00 -2.40
CA GLN A 117 -11.40 2.39 -2.75
C GLN A 117 -11.01 2.63 -4.20
N PHE A 118 -11.72 3.54 -4.88
CA PHE A 118 -11.57 3.74 -6.31
C PHE A 118 -11.11 5.15 -6.66
N ASN A 119 -10.12 5.21 -7.53
CA ASN A 119 -9.57 6.45 -8.06
C ASN A 119 -9.67 6.42 -9.59
N VAL A 120 -10.69 7.08 -10.13
CA VAL A 120 -10.97 7.12 -11.58
C VAL A 120 -10.63 8.51 -12.10
N THR A 121 -9.62 8.59 -12.97
CA THR A 121 -9.05 9.85 -13.45
C THR A 121 -8.80 9.80 -14.96
N SER A 122 -8.51 10.97 -15.54
CA SER A 122 -8.06 11.12 -16.91
C SER A 122 -6.53 11.13 -16.95
N PHE A 123 -5.92 10.60 -18.02
CA PHE A 123 -4.47 10.75 -18.25
C PHE A 123 -4.01 12.20 -18.31
N TYR A 124 -4.90 13.13 -18.66
CA TYR A 124 -4.56 14.52 -18.96
C TYR A 124 -4.89 15.48 -17.80
N ASN A 125 -5.63 15.02 -16.78
CA ASN A 125 -6.10 15.87 -15.67
C ASN A 125 -5.52 15.47 -14.30
N SER A 126 -4.54 14.56 -14.23
CA SER A 126 -3.85 14.19 -12.97
C SER A 126 -3.12 15.36 -12.30
N GLU A 127 -2.92 16.49 -13.00
CA GLU A 127 -2.22 17.67 -12.48
C GLU A 127 -3.14 18.80 -12.00
N LYS A 128 -4.42 18.85 -12.41
CA LYS A 128 -5.28 20.04 -12.23
C LYS A 128 -6.10 20.05 -10.95
N GLU A 129 -6.46 18.90 -10.43
CA GLU A 129 -7.11 18.84 -9.12
C GLU A 129 -6.02 18.68 -8.08
N GLY A 130 -5.92 19.60 -7.11
CA GLY A 130 -5.07 19.47 -5.90
C GLY A 130 -5.42 18.24 -5.02
N ASN A 131 -6.09 17.26 -5.62
CA ASN A 131 -6.29 15.92 -5.17
C ASN A 131 -4.93 15.22 -5.18
N ARG A 132 -4.27 15.25 -4.02
CA ARG A 132 -2.98 14.59 -3.77
C ARG A 132 -2.97 13.09 -4.14
N PHE A 133 -4.15 12.49 -4.29
CA PHE A 133 -4.37 11.12 -4.73
C PHE A 133 -4.29 10.94 -6.26
N SER A 134 -4.53 11.98 -7.06
CA SER A 134 -4.36 11.93 -8.53
C SER A 134 -2.90 12.03 -9.00
N GLN A 135 -2.01 12.45 -8.09
CA GLN A 135 -0.56 12.56 -8.30
C GLN A 135 0.24 11.41 -7.67
N ARG A 136 -0.43 10.47 -7.00
CA ARG A 136 0.27 9.26 -6.53
C ARG A 136 0.60 8.41 -7.76
N LEU A 137 1.86 8.47 -8.15
CA LEU A 137 2.48 7.49 -9.03
C LEU A 137 2.08 6.10 -8.53
N SER A 138 1.67 5.21 -9.43
CA SER A 138 1.59 3.81 -9.03
C SER A 138 2.97 3.32 -8.60
N TYR A 139 3.03 2.15 -7.97
CA TYR A 139 4.30 1.55 -7.61
C TYR A 139 5.26 1.45 -8.82
N ASN A 140 4.71 1.08 -9.98
CA ASN A 140 5.44 0.97 -11.23
C ASN A 140 5.87 2.34 -11.77
N ASP A 141 4.99 3.34 -11.67
CA ASP A 141 5.32 4.72 -12.05
C ASP A 141 6.48 5.26 -11.17
N LEU A 142 6.48 4.98 -9.86
CA LEU A 142 7.56 5.36 -8.94
C LEU A 142 8.89 4.67 -9.28
N MET A 143 8.88 3.38 -9.62
CA MET A 143 10.09 2.68 -10.08
C MET A 143 10.61 3.29 -11.39
N GLY A 144 9.70 3.67 -12.31
CA GLY A 144 10.02 4.36 -13.55
C GLY A 144 10.71 5.71 -13.30
N ASP A 145 10.16 6.53 -12.41
CA ASP A 145 10.73 7.84 -12.04
C ASP A 145 12.12 7.73 -11.41
N ILE A 146 12.32 6.72 -10.55
CA ILE A 146 13.64 6.42 -9.96
C ILE A 146 14.63 6.02 -11.05
N MET A 147 14.23 5.10 -11.95
CA MET A 147 15.08 4.65 -13.07
C MET A 147 15.46 5.82 -13.99
N GLN A 148 14.50 6.66 -14.34
CA GLN A 148 14.72 7.83 -15.18
C GLN A 148 15.69 8.82 -14.52
N THR A 149 15.46 9.17 -13.25
CA THR A 149 16.31 10.12 -12.51
C THR A 149 17.76 9.63 -12.43
N LEU A 150 17.96 8.33 -12.16
CA LEU A 150 19.29 7.74 -12.11
C LEU A 150 19.96 7.71 -13.49
N SER A 151 19.21 7.39 -14.55
CA SER A 151 19.69 7.41 -15.94
C SER A 151 20.12 8.80 -16.39
N GLU A 152 19.36 9.85 -16.04
CA GLU A 152 19.69 11.25 -16.33
C GLU A 152 20.98 11.71 -15.62
N LYS A 153 21.33 11.08 -14.50
CA LYS A 153 22.59 11.28 -13.78
C LYS A 153 23.75 10.42 -14.32
N GLY A 154 23.51 9.62 -15.35
CA GLY A 154 24.53 8.81 -16.02
C GLY A 154 24.79 7.45 -15.35
N PHE A 155 23.85 6.97 -14.51
CA PHE A 155 23.88 5.62 -13.99
C PHE A 155 23.17 4.67 -14.96
N ASP A 156 23.86 3.60 -15.36
CA ASP A 156 23.24 2.45 -16.03
C ASP A 156 22.76 1.48 -14.95
N ILE A 157 21.45 1.43 -14.73
CA ILE A 157 20.85 0.78 -13.58
C ILE A 157 19.54 0.07 -13.95
N ALA A 158 19.35 -1.14 -13.42
CA ALA A 158 18.04 -1.76 -13.36
C ALA A 158 17.39 -1.45 -12.01
N VAL A 159 16.13 -1.01 -12.03
CA VAL A 159 15.32 -0.76 -10.85
C VAL A 159 14.24 -1.82 -10.79
N GLN A 160 14.20 -2.56 -9.70
CA GLN A 160 13.13 -3.49 -9.39
C GLN A 160 12.58 -3.15 -8.03
N GLY A 161 11.27 -3.20 -7.92
CA GLY A 161 10.59 -2.99 -6.67
C GLY A 161 9.83 -4.24 -6.27
N GLU A 162 10.00 -4.67 -5.02
CA GLU A 162 9.14 -5.64 -4.37
C GLU A 162 8.56 -5.06 -3.08
N VAL A 163 7.28 -5.29 -2.82
CA VAL A 163 6.71 -5.02 -1.50
C VAL A 163 7.14 -6.18 -0.61
N SER A 164 8.07 -5.93 0.32
CA SER A 164 8.49 -6.95 1.27
C SER A 164 7.39 -7.22 2.28
N SER A 165 7.47 -8.38 2.91
CA SER A 165 6.55 -8.81 3.95
C SER A 165 6.41 -7.70 5.01
N ASP A 166 7.51 -7.14 5.51
CA ASP A 166 7.53 -6.33 6.73
C ASP A 166 7.15 -4.84 6.51
N LYS A 167 6.21 -4.58 5.59
CA LYS A 167 5.74 -3.26 5.14
C LYS A 167 6.77 -2.34 4.49
N ASN A 168 7.98 -2.83 4.28
CA ASN A 168 8.97 -2.06 3.60
C ASN A 168 8.89 -2.40 2.11
N VAL A 169 8.81 -1.38 1.28
CA VAL A 169 9.12 -1.51 -0.13
C VAL A 169 10.61 -1.79 -0.24
N GLU A 170 10.99 -2.98 -0.66
CA GLU A 170 12.37 -3.27 -1.04
C GLU A 170 12.57 -2.79 -2.49
N ILE A 171 13.40 -1.76 -2.66
CA ILE A 171 13.87 -1.32 -3.96
C ILE A 171 15.24 -1.94 -4.21
N SER A 172 15.28 -2.86 -5.15
CA SER A 172 16.50 -3.43 -5.71
C SER A 172 17.04 -2.52 -6.83
N LEU A 173 18.24 -1.96 -6.60
CA LEU A 173 18.95 -1.11 -7.53
C LEU A 173 20.22 -1.83 -8.00
N VAL A 174 20.19 -2.36 -9.23
CA VAL A 174 21.28 -3.19 -9.77
C VAL A 174 22.16 -2.35 -10.70
N LEU A 175 23.36 -2.02 -10.22
CA LEU A 175 24.36 -1.22 -10.90
C LEU A 175 25.29 -2.07 -11.78
N ALA A 176 25.95 -1.42 -12.74
CA ALA A 176 27.05 -2.04 -13.48
C ALA A 176 28.20 -2.49 -12.55
N PRO A 177 28.89 -3.62 -12.85
CA PRO A 177 29.88 -4.23 -11.95
C PRO A 177 31.04 -3.31 -11.53
N ASP A 178 31.44 -2.39 -12.41
CA ASP A 178 32.54 -1.45 -12.24
C ASP A 178 32.15 -0.18 -11.46
N LYS A 179 30.89 -0.05 -11.04
CA LYS A 179 30.31 1.18 -10.47
C LYS A 179 29.81 1.05 -9.03
N VAL A 180 30.21 0.01 -8.30
CA VAL A 180 29.65 -0.30 -6.96
C VAL A 180 30.65 -0.03 -5.83
N ASP A 181 31.19 1.18 -5.82
CA ASP A 181 31.88 1.71 -4.63
C ASP A 181 30.88 2.31 -3.62
N GLU A 182 31.32 2.49 -2.38
CA GLU A 182 30.46 3.00 -1.29
C GLU A 182 29.92 4.41 -1.56
N LYS A 183 30.70 5.26 -2.23
CA LYS A 183 30.28 6.63 -2.57
C LYS A 183 29.17 6.58 -3.61
N THR A 184 29.31 5.76 -4.64
CA THR A 184 28.30 5.57 -5.68
C THR A 184 27.01 4.98 -5.10
N ARG A 185 27.10 3.98 -4.21
CA ARG A 185 25.92 3.42 -3.51
C ARG A 185 25.14 4.50 -2.74
N LYS A 186 25.84 5.34 -1.98
CA LYS A 186 25.23 6.44 -1.21
C LYS A 186 24.57 7.49 -2.11
N GLU A 187 25.19 7.82 -3.24
CA GLU A 187 24.66 8.78 -4.20
C GLU A 187 23.37 8.25 -4.86
N VAL A 188 23.39 7.00 -5.33
CA VAL A 188 22.24 6.33 -5.94
C VAL A 188 21.08 6.20 -4.94
N GLN A 189 21.36 5.78 -3.70
CA GLN A 189 20.35 5.71 -2.65
C GLN A 189 19.71 7.08 -2.40
N LYS A 190 20.54 8.12 -2.29
CA LYS A 190 20.04 9.48 -2.06
C LYS A 190 19.15 9.96 -3.20
N LEU A 191 19.56 9.75 -4.46
CA LEU A 191 18.76 10.14 -5.62
C LEU A 191 17.40 9.43 -5.64
N ALA A 192 17.36 8.15 -5.28
CA ALA A 192 16.11 7.41 -5.19
C ALA A 192 15.22 7.95 -4.05
N ILE A 193 15.78 8.25 -2.88
CA ILE A 193 15.07 8.90 -1.77
C ILE A 193 14.52 10.27 -2.19
N ASP A 194 15.32 11.10 -2.86
CA ASP A 194 14.89 12.43 -3.34
C ASP A 194 13.65 12.33 -4.26
N VAL A 195 13.57 11.28 -5.10
CA VAL A 195 12.40 11.01 -5.97
C VAL A 195 11.18 10.59 -5.15
N ILE A 196 11.36 9.73 -4.15
CA ILE A 196 10.31 9.26 -3.25
C ILE A 196 9.74 10.44 -2.46
N GLU A 197 10.59 11.28 -1.87
CA GLU A 197 10.19 12.51 -1.16
C GLU A 197 9.47 13.50 -2.08
N LYS A 198 10.02 13.74 -3.28
CA LYS A 198 9.40 14.64 -4.28
C LYS A 198 7.98 14.20 -4.63
N ASN A 199 7.73 12.90 -4.65
CA ASN A 199 6.43 12.30 -4.93
C ASN A 199 5.56 12.08 -3.67
N ASN A 200 5.94 12.67 -2.52
CA ASN A 200 5.24 12.63 -1.24
C ASN A 200 4.98 11.20 -0.70
N PHE A 201 5.87 10.27 -1.01
CA PHE A 201 5.89 8.97 -0.35
C PHE A 201 6.62 9.06 0.99
N ASP A 202 6.18 8.25 1.94
CA ASP A 202 6.89 8.10 3.21
C ASP A 202 8.16 7.27 2.99
N THR A 203 9.32 7.92 3.09
CA THR A 203 10.63 7.29 2.83
C THR A 203 10.99 6.24 3.88
N GLU A 204 10.39 6.27 5.07
CA GLU A 204 10.61 5.27 6.11
C GLU A 204 10.07 3.89 5.69
N LEU A 205 9.18 3.85 4.70
CA LEU A 205 8.64 2.62 4.13
C LEU A 205 9.56 2.00 3.08
N PHE A 206 10.69 2.60 2.70
CA PHE A 206 11.52 2.10 1.61
C PHE A 206 12.86 1.60 2.13
N GLN A 207 13.15 0.33 1.86
CA GLN A 207 14.45 -0.29 2.05
C GLN A 207 15.14 -0.43 0.70
N PHE A 208 16.44 -0.17 0.68
CA PHE A 208 17.22 -0.22 -0.56
C PHE A 208 18.21 -1.36 -0.52
N ASN A 209 18.14 -2.21 -1.53
CA ASN A 209 19.12 -3.23 -1.81
C ASN A 209 19.91 -2.82 -3.05
N ILE A 210 21.13 -2.31 -2.85
CA ILE A 210 21.99 -1.82 -3.94
C ILE A 210 23.07 -2.85 -4.22
N THR A 211 22.98 -3.49 -5.38
CA THR A 211 23.87 -4.58 -5.80
C THR A 211 24.51 -4.25 -7.15
N ASN A 212 25.44 -5.10 -7.59
CA ASN A 212 25.87 -5.14 -8.98
C ASN A 212 25.30 -6.39 -9.66
N TYR A 213 25.40 -6.43 -10.99
CA TYR A 213 25.44 -7.68 -11.74
C TYR A 213 26.67 -8.50 -11.33
N THR A 214 26.67 -9.12 -10.15
CA THR A 214 27.52 -10.28 -9.90
C THR A 214 26.88 -11.46 -10.61
N ASN A 215 27.65 -12.11 -11.48
CA ASN A 215 27.24 -13.33 -12.18
C ASN A 215 26.46 -14.24 -11.22
N ALA A 216 25.21 -14.52 -11.57
CA ALA A 216 24.59 -15.76 -11.12
C ALA A 216 25.52 -16.88 -11.61
N GLU A 217 26.02 -17.69 -10.66
CA GLU A 217 26.99 -18.80 -10.78
C GLU A 217 28.30 -18.52 -10.04
N ASP A 218 28.34 -18.98 -8.79
CA ASP A 218 29.28 -20.02 -8.34
C ASP A 218 28.53 -21.05 -7.47
#